data_AF-A0A6M2DIA4-F1
#
_entry.id   AF-A0A6M2DIA4-F1
#
_cell.length_a   1.000
_cell.length_b   1.000
_cell.length_c   1.000
_cell.angle_alpha   90.00
_cell.angle_beta   90.00
_cell.angle_gamma   90.00
#
_symmetry.space_group_name_H-M   'P 1'
#
loop_
_entity.id
_entity.type
_entity.pdbx_description
1 polymer ?
#
loop_
_entity_poly.entity_id
_entity_poly.type
_entity_poly.pdbx_seq_one_letter_code
_entity_poly.pdbx_strand_id
1 'polypeptide(L)'
;FFIFFNMSKTNNEPPYRDLSQHSPLPYDGDEASEQMTASYSEISFTAENLASNIESDMENDIIITRRPKNLTCEGTFHLEGNMTHFVVEDLEHKIKLASPVVKSNDFETNISALYTPFDQINGDILNDLELETQRIATSIDTLTENLCGILHSISSITADNVNTYKNAVIKMTDAMDANIKGMYTLVAKAEEVSQVMKPVAAHAARIKEIKRLVDLF
;
A
#
# COMPACT_ATOMS: atom_id res chain seq x y z
N PHE A 1 -35.48 -7.20 28.20
CA PHE A 1 -35.63 -8.63 28.51
C PHE A 1 -34.25 -9.26 28.50
N PHE A 2 -33.65 -9.46 29.68
CA PHE A 2 -32.40 -10.19 29.87
C PHE A 2 -32.78 -11.56 30.40
N ILE A 3 -32.46 -12.64 29.67
CA ILE A 3 -32.69 -14.01 30.14
C ILE A 3 -31.35 -14.54 30.67
N PHE A 4 -31.28 -14.69 31.99
CA PHE A 4 -30.24 -15.45 32.69
C PHE A 4 -30.42 -16.93 32.38
N PHE A 5 -29.41 -17.58 31.81
CA PHE A 5 -29.39 -19.04 31.68
C PHE A 5 -28.71 -19.63 32.93
N ASN A 6 -29.51 -20.25 33.79
CA ASN A 6 -29.05 -20.96 34.98
C ASN A 6 -28.64 -22.38 34.55
N MET A 7 -27.35 -22.68 34.61
CA MET A 7 -26.80 -23.97 34.20
C MET A 7 -26.54 -24.81 35.47
N SER A 8 -27.46 -25.73 35.77
CA SER A 8 -27.25 -26.77 36.77
C SER A 8 -26.04 -27.63 36.38
N LYS A 9 -24.99 -27.60 37.20
CA LYS A 9 -23.83 -28.49 37.07
C LYS A 9 -24.24 -29.94 37.33
N THR A 10 -24.31 -30.74 36.28
CA THR A 10 -24.23 -32.21 36.41
C THR A 10 -22.77 -32.62 36.26
N ASN A 11 -22.16 -32.97 37.39
CA ASN A 11 -20.79 -33.49 37.50
C ASN A 11 -20.63 -34.82 36.77
N ASN A 12 -20.20 -34.80 35.50
CA ASN A 12 -19.54 -35.91 34.84
C ASN A 12 -18.82 -35.40 33.57
N GLU A 13 -17.75 -34.63 33.76
CA GLU A 13 -16.76 -34.40 32.71
C GLU A 13 -15.71 -35.52 32.75
N PRO A 14 -15.31 -36.11 31.61
CA PRO A 14 -14.11 -36.93 31.54
C PRO A 14 -12.88 -36.03 31.80
N PRO A 15 -11.81 -36.54 32.44
CA PRO A 15 -10.67 -35.70 32.80
C PRO A 15 -10.00 -35.16 31.53
N TYR A 16 -9.90 -33.82 31.44
CA TYR A 16 -9.01 -33.15 30.50
C TYR A 16 -7.61 -33.71 30.66
N ARG A 17 -7.05 -34.27 29.59
CA ARG A 17 -5.64 -34.69 29.56
C ARG A 17 -4.79 -33.43 29.60
N ASP A 18 -4.04 -33.28 30.68
CA ASP A 18 -3.00 -32.28 30.84
C ASP A 18 -1.90 -32.51 29.79
N LEU A 19 -1.82 -31.64 28.79
CA LEU A 19 -0.84 -31.67 27.70
C LEU A 19 0.52 -31.09 28.13
N SER A 20 0.71 -30.68 29.39
CA SER A 20 1.94 -30.03 29.86
C SER A 20 3.12 -30.99 30.13
N GLN A 21 2.94 -32.32 30.00
CA GLN A 21 3.98 -33.31 30.30
C GLN A 21 4.58 -34.04 29.08
N HIS A 22 4.34 -33.58 27.85
CA HIS A 22 5.08 -34.14 26.71
C HIS A 22 6.43 -33.44 26.54
N SER A 23 7.53 -34.18 26.73
CA SER A 23 8.85 -33.74 26.25
C SER A 23 8.74 -33.41 24.75
N PRO A 24 9.31 -32.28 24.27
CA PRO A 24 9.27 -31.93 22.86
C PRO A 24 9.86 -33.08 22.05
N LEU A 25 9.08 -33.62 21.11
CA LEU A 25 9.65 -34.47 20.07
C LEU A 25 10.67 -33.61 19.28
N PRO A 26 11.81 -34.18 18.85
CA PRO A 26 12.71 -33.46 17.97
C PRO A 26 11.93 -33.03 16.73
N TYR A 27 11.73 -31.73 16.59
CA TYR A 27 11.16 -31.14 15.40
C TYR A 27 12.29 -31.14 14.37
N ASP A 28 12.29 -32.09 13.44
CA ASP A 28 13.08 -31.97 12.21
C ASP A 28 12.46 -30.81 11.44
N GLY A 29 13.04 -29.62 11.62
CA GLY A 29 12.62 -28.44 10.88
C GLY A 29 12.94 -28.65 9.41
N ASP A 30 11.92 -28.85 8.58
CA ASP A 30 12.08 -28.75 7.14
C ASP A 30 12.59 -27.34 6.82
N GLU A 31 13.61 -27.26 5.96
CA GLU A 31 14.26 -26.03 5.45
C GLU A 31 13.24 -24.97 4.99
N ALA A 32 12.04 -25.40 4.57
CA ALA A 32 10.91 -24.55 4.22
C ALA A 32 10.36 -23.70 5.39
N SER A 33 10.38 -24.22 6.62
CA SER A 33 9.91 -23.49 7.82
C SER A 33 10.89 -22.39 8.23
N GLU A 34 12.19 -22.61 8.04
CA GLU A 34 13.23 -21.60 8.28
C GLU A 34 13.19 -20.50 7.22
N GLN A 35 12.97 -20.86 5.95
CA GLN A 35 12.80 -19.88 4.86
C GLN A 35 11.53 -19.02 5.03
N MET A 36 10.42 -19.60 5.47
CA MET A 36 9.19 -18.85 5.75
C MET A 36 9.37 -17.85 6.89
N THR A 37 10.20 -18.16 7.89
CA THR A 37 10.45 -17.27 9.03
C THR A 37 11.46 -16.16 8.68
N ALA A 38 12.44 -16.45 7.81
CA ALA A 38 13.41 -15.47 7.33
C ALA A 38 12.73 -14.31 6.57
N SER A 39 11.67 -14.58 5.79
CA SER A 39 10.91 -13.54 5.07
C SER A 39 10.24 -12.50 5.98
N TYR A 40 10.03 -12.77 7.28
CA TYR A 40 9.43 -11.81 8.20
C TYR A 40 10.44 -10.86 8.87
N SER A 41 11.74 -11.15 8.77
CA SER A 41 12.79 -10.38 9.47
C SER A 41 13.34 -9.21 8.64
N GLU A 42 13.07 -9.14 7.34
CA GLU A 42 13.62 -8.09 6.45
C GLU A 42 12.81 -6.79 6.42
N ILE A 43 11.65 -6.72 7.06
CA ILE A 43 10.86 -5.48 7.15
C ILE A 43 11.23 -4.72 8.43
N SER A 44 12.50 -4.31 8.54
CA SER A 44 12.89 -3.23 9.45
C SER A 44 12.81 -1.90 8.71
N PHE A 45 11.89 -1.04 9.15
CA PHE A 45 11.82 0.36 8.71
C PHE A 45 12.99 1.14 9.33
N THR A 46 14.16 1.06 8.71
CA THR A 46 15.26 2.01 8.93
C THR A 46 15.30 3.01 7.77
N ALA A 47 15.38 4.29 8.11
CA ALA A 47 15.33 5.42 7.18
C ALA A 47 16.52 5.48 6.18
N GLU A 48 17.40 4.50 6.19
CA GLU A 48 18.60 4.42 5.34
C GLU A 48 18.35 3.74 3.99
N ASN A 49 17.18 3.09 3.79
CA ASN A 49 16.89 2.34 2.56
C ASN A 49 16.19 3.17 1.45
N LEU A 50 16.13 4.50 1.59
CA LEU A 50 15.58 5.40 0.56
C LEU A 50 16.66 5.93 -0.41
N ALA A 51 17.93 5.59 -0.21
CA ALA A 51 19.04 6.18 -0.97
C ALA A 51 19.60 5.32 -2.11
N SER A 52 19.11 4.08 -2.31
CA SER A 52 19.75 3.14 -3.24
C SER A 52 18.81 2.61 -4.32
N ASN A 53 18.19 3.51 -5.10
CA ASN A 53 17.52 3.12 -6.36
C ASN A 53 17.51 4.23 -7.43
N ILE A 54 18.59 5.01 -7.52
CA ILE A 54 18.83 5.89 -8.67
C ILE A 54 20.27 5.65 -9.15
N GLU A 55 20.45 4.59 -9.93
CA GLU A 55 21.59 4.46 -10.85
C GLU A 55 21.04 4.50 -12.28
N SER A 56 21.16 5.67 -12.90
CA SER A 56 21.38 5.78 -14.34
C SER A 56 22.00 7.14 -14.66
N ASP A 57 23.25 7.07 -15.09
CA ASP A 57 23.92 7.95 -16.04
C ASP A 57 23.99 9.46 -15.74
N MET A 58 25.10 9.89 -15.14
CA MET A 58 25.98 10.94 -15.69
C MET A 58 27.21 11.11 -14.78
N GLU A 59 28.25 10.35 -15.08
CA GLU A 59 29.61 10.72 -14.72
C GLU A 59 29.97 11.97 -15.53
N ASN A 60 30.09 13.13 -14.86
CA ASN A 60 31.26 14.01 -14.95
C ASN A 60 31.06 15.29 -14.13
N ASP A 61 32.10 15.59 -13.37
CA ASP A 61 32.36 16.81 -12.61
C ASP A 61 31.62 16.98 -11.27
N ILE A 62 32.14 16.26 -10.28
CA ILE A 62 32.40 16.80 -8.94
C ILE A 62 33.09 18.18 -9.09
N ILE A 63 32.32 19.26 -9.22
CA ILE A 63 32.84 20.63 -9.10
C ILE A 63 32.88 20.97 -7.61
N ILE A 64 33.95 20.48 -6.98
CA ILE A 64 34.53 21.08 -5.78
C ILE A 64 34.77 22.57 -6.09
N THR A 65 33.97 23.43 -5.47
CA THR A 65 34.31 24.83 -5.13
C THR A 65 34.86 25.73 -6.25
N ARG A 66 34.46 25.56 -7.52
CA ARG A 66 34.88 26.50 -8.57
C ARG A 66 33.91 27.67 -8.65
N ARG A 67 34.35 28.83 -8.17
CA ARG A 67 33.82 30.15 -8.58
C ARG A 67 33.60 30.13 -10.10
N PRO A 68 32.40 30.47 -10.60
CA PRO A 68 32.18 30.60 -12.04
C PRO A 68 33.21 31.56 -12.63
N LYS A 69 33.96 31.13 -13.65
CA LYS A 69 35.03 31.91 -14.30
C LYS A 69 34.53 33.22 -14.95
N ASN A 70 33.21 33.45 -14.92
CA ASN A 70 32.49 34.49 -15.62
C ASN A 70 32.09 35.65 -14.68
N LEU A 71 32.42 35.56 -13.39
CA LEU A 71 32.07 36.57 -12.38
C LEU A 71 33.32 37.41 -12.05
N THR A 72 33.46 38.54 -12.73
CA THR A 72 34.47 39.58 -12.44
C THR A 72 34.25 40.28 -11.10
N CYS A 73 33.08 40.10 -10.48
CA CYS A 73 32.73 40.72 -9.20
C CYS A 73 33.24 39.89 -8.02
N GLU A 74 33.96 40.55 -7.11
CA GLU A 74 34.34 40.02 -5.80
C GLU A 74 33.11 39.91 -4.87
N GLY A 75 32.96 38.77 -4.20
CA GLY A 75 31.81 38.46 -3.34
C GLY A 75 31.87 37.05 -2.76
N THR A 76 30.99 36.78 -1.78
CA THR A 76 30.90 35.49 -1.09
C THR A 76 29.89 34.58 -1.79
N PHE A 77 30.30 33.33 -2.03
CA PHE A 77 29.51 32.33 -2.74
C PHE A 77 29.02 31.26 -1.75
N HIS A 78 27.72 30.95 -1.79
CA HIS A 78 27.13 29.88 -1.00
C HIS A 78 26.24 29.01 -1.88
N LEU A 79 26.39 27.69 -1.79
CA LEU A 79 25.59 26.74 -2.55
C LEU A 79 24.77 25.92 -1.56
N GLU A 80 23.45 25.98 -1.67
CA GLU A 80 22.52 25.21 -0.85
C GLU A 80 21.64 24.35 -1.76
N GLY A 81 21.87 23.03 -1.74
CA GLY A 81 21.21 22.09 -2.65
C GLY A 81 21.47 22.44 -4.12
N ASN A 82 20.39 22.66 -4.88
CA ASN A 82 20.46 23.06 -6.29
C ASN A 82 20.45 24.59 -6.49
N MET A 83 20.40 25.37 -5.41
CA MET A 83 20.26 26.83 -5.45
C MET A 83 21.60 27.50 -5.13
N THR A 84 22.00 28.43 -6.00
CA THR A 84 23.25 29.18 -5.86
C THR A 84 22.97 30.58 -5.33
N HIS A 85 23.59 30.93 -4.20
CA HIS A 85 23.54 32.24 -3.58
C HIS A 85 24.86 32.97 -3.79
N PHE A 86 24.79 34.20 -4.31
CA PHE A 86 25.95 35.07 -4.49
C PHE A 86 25.69 36.41 -3.81
N VAL A 87 26.51 36.71 -2.80
CA VAL A 87 26.45 37.98 -2.07
C VAL A 87 27.65 38.82 -2.47
N VAL A 88 27.38 39.89 -3.19
CA VAL A 88 28.39 40.85 -3.62
C VAL A 88 28.74 41.78 -2.45
N GLU A 89 30.04 42.01 -2.24
CA GLU A 89 30.48 43.02 -1.28
C GLU A 89 30.24 44.42 -1.84
N ASP A 90 29.72 45.32 -1.00
CA ASP A 90 29.47 46.72 -1.35
C ASP A 90 28.57 46.88 -2.59
N LEU A 91 27.46 46.14 -2.57
CA LEU A 91 26.44 46.12 -3.63
C LEU A 91 25.96 47.53 -4.00
N GLU A 92 25.76 48.40 -3.01
CA GLU A 92 25.29 49.77 -3.22
C GLU A 92 26.27 50.59 -4.06
N HIS A 93 27.57 50.56 -3.73
CA HIS A 93 28.59 51.26 -4.48
C HIS A 93 28.75 50.70 -5.90
N LYS A 94 28.70 49.37 -6.07
CA LYS A 94 28.76 48.75 -7.39
C LYS A 94 27.54 49.08 -8.26
N ILE A 95 26.34 49.18 -7.68
CA ILE A 95 25.15 49.66 -8.39
C ILE A 95 25.33 51.12 -8.80
N LYS A 96 25.87 51.98 -7.94
CA LYS A 96 26.15 53.39 -8.28
C LYS A 96 27.16 53.53 -9.43
N LEU A 97 28.16 52.66 -9.50
CA LEU A 97 29.12 52.63 -10.60
C LEU A 97 28.56 52.00 -11.89
N ALA A 98 27.67 51.01 -11.77
CA ALA A 98 27.00 50.37 -12.90
C ALA A 98 25.85 51.21 -13.47
N SER A 99 25.32 52.13 -12.66
CA SER A 99 24.30 53.09 -13.09
C SER A 99 24.93 54.12 -14.02
N PRO A 100 24.39 54.34 -15.23
CA PRO A 100 24.81 55.45 -16.07
C PRO A 100 24.67 56.74 -15.28
N VAL A 101 25.77 57.49 -15.10
CA VAL A 101 25.72 58.79 -14.42
C VAL A 101 24.93 59.76 -15.30
N VAL A 102 23.63 59.84 -15.05
CA VAL A 102 22.77 60.88 -15.61
C VAL A 102 23.19 62.18 -14.95
N LYS A 103 23.96 63.00 -15.66
CA LYS A 103 24.21 64.38 -15.27
C LYS A 103 22.85 65.08 -15.19
N SER A 104 22.57 65.70 -14.06
CA SER A 104 21.25 66.19 -13.63
C SER A 104 20.70 67.39 -14.42
N ASN A 105 20.94 67.47 -15.73
CA ASN A 105 20.39 68.52 -16.59
C ASN A 105 19.43 68.00 -17.67
N ASP A 106 19.20 66.69 -17.78
CA ASP A 106 18.27 66.07 -18.75
C ASP A 106 17.26 65.13 -18.06
N PHE A 107 16.70 65.57 -16.91
CA PHE A 107 15.80 64.76 -16.07
C PHE A 107 14.38 64.55 -16.63
N GLU A 108 14.09 65.03 -17.84
CA GLU A 108 12.80 64.81 -18.50
C GLU A 108 12.82 63.66 -19.52
N THR A 109 13.99 63.16 -19.92
CA THR A 109 14.10 62.27 -21.10
C THR A 109 14.40 60.81 -20.78
N ASN A 110 14.77 60.44 -19.55
CA ASN A 110 15.24 59.08 -19.23
C ASN A 110 14.33 58.25 -18.30
N ILE A 111 13.29 58.83 -17.70
CA ILE A 111 12.24 58.02 -17.02
C ILE A 111 11.35 57.32 -18.08
N SER A 112 11.28 57.89 -19.30
CA SER A 112 10.57 57.33 -20.45
C SER A 112 11.19 56.05 -21.03
N ALA A 113 12.41 55.67 -20.59
CA ALA A 113 13.03 54.41 -21.00
C ALA A 113 12.64 53.23 -20.08
N LEU A 114 12.24 53.50 -18.84
CA LEU A 114 11.75 52.48 -17.91
C LEU A 114 10.22 52.31 -17.99
N TYR A 115 9.52 53.37 -18.43
CA TYR A 115 8.17 53.30 -18.96
C TYR A 115 8.25 53.26 -20.49
N THR A 116 8.66 52.11 -21.05
CA THR A 116 8.19 51.82 -22.40
C THR A 116 6.66 51.84 -22.31
N PRO A 117 5.96 52.75 -23.01
CA PRO A 117 4.52 52.74 -22.98
C PRO A 117 4.11 51.37 -23.54
N PHE A 118 3.16 50.73 -22.89
CA PHE A 118 2.51 49.51 -23.38
C PHE A 118 2.04 49.62 -24.85
N ASP A 119 2.04 50.82 -25.45
CA ASP A 119 1.85 51.15 -26.86
C ASP A 119 2.79 50.44 -27.86
N GLN A 120 3.85 49.75 -27.43
CA GLN A 120 4.72 48.95 -28.32
C GLN A 120 4.54 47.43 -28.20
N ILE A 121 3.63 46.94 -27.36
CA ILE A 121 3.28 45.52 -27.35
C ILE A 121 2.37 45.27 -28.55
N ASN A 122 2.84 44.45 -29.50
CA ASN A 122 2.06 44.05 -30.66
C ASN A 122 0.80 43.30 -30.19
N GLY A 123 -0.38 43.91 -30.38
CA GLY A 123 -1.67 43.37 -29.94
C GLY A 123 -1.99 41.99 -30.53
N ASP A 124 -1.42 41.67 -31.69
CA ASP A 124 -1.59 40.34 -32.31
C ASP A 124 -0.94 39.24 -31.46
N ILE A 125 0.24 39.50 -30.87
CA ILE A 125 0.95 38.53 -30.02
C ILE A 125 0.20 38.31 -28.71
N LEU A 126 -0.40 39.37 -28.15
CA LEU A 126 -1.17 39.26 -26.91
C LEU A 126 -2.47 38.48 -27.14
N ASN A 127 -3.12 38.69 -28.29
CA ASN A 127 -4.31 37.95 -28.70
C ASN A 127 -4.00 36.47 -28.96
N ASP A 128 -2.88 36.17 -29.64
CA ASP A 128 -2.43 34.78 -29.85
C ASP A 128 -2.11 34.09 -28.51
N LEU A 129 -1.47 34.81 -27.57
CA LEU A 129 -1.20 34.30 -26.23
C LEU A 129 -2.50 34.06 -25.44
N GLU A 130 -3.47 34.96 -25.53
CA GLU A 130 -4.78 34.82 -24.89
C GLU A 130 -5.53 33.61 -25.44
N LEU A 131 -5.58 33.45 -26.76
CA LEU A 131 -6.20 32.32 -27.44
C LEU A 131 -5.53 30.99 -27.07
N GLU A 132 -4.20 30.95 -27.06
CA GLU A 132 -3.43 29.76 -26.68
C GLU A 132 -3.66 29.42 -25.20
N THR A 133 -3.68 30.42 -24.31
CA THR A 133 -3.97 30.25 -22.89
C THR A 133 -5.39 29.71 -22.68
N GLN A 134 -6.37 30.23 -23.42
CA GLN A 134 -7.76 29.76 -23.36
C GLN A 134 -7.91 28.33 -23.87
N ARG A 135 -7.15 27.95 -24.91
CA ARG A 135 -7.10 26.58 -25.42
C ARG A 135 -6.49 25.62 -24.40
N ILE A 136 -5.38 26.02 -23.76
CA ILE A 136 -4.74 25.24 -22.68
C ILE A 136 -5.71 25.08 -21.50
N ALA A 137 -6.37 26.15 -21.07
CA ALA A 137 -7.35 26.10 -19.98
C ALA A 137 -8.47 25.09 -20.29
N THR A 138 -9.06 25.17 -21.49
CA THR A 138 -10.10 24.22 -21.93
C THR A 138 -9.59 22.77 -21.97
N SER A 139 -8.35 22.55 -22.40
CA SER A 139 -7.72 21.23 -22.41
C SER A 139 -7.51 20.69 -20.99
N ILE A 140 -7.11 21.54 -20.05
CA ILE A 140 -6.94 21.18 -18.64
C ILE A 140 -8.29 20.84 -18.01
N ASP A 141 -9.35 21.60 -18.31
CA ASP A 141 -10.70 21.32 -17.81
C ASP A 141 -11.19 19.95 -18.31
N THR A 142 -11.00 19.67 -19.60
CA THR A 142 -11.36 18.39 -20.22
C THR A 142 -10.59 17.23 -19.60
N LEU A 143 -9.27 17.39 -19.39
CA LEU A 143 -8.44 16.36 -18.76
C LEU A 143 -8.86 16.13 -17.31
N THR A 144 -9.11 17.20 -16.55
CA THR A 144 -9.53 17.14 -15.15
C THR A 144 -10.87 16.41 -15.01
N GLU A 145 -11.85 16.72 -15.87
CA GLU A 145 -13.14 16.04 -15.88
C GLU A 145 -12.98 14.54 -16.20
N ASN A 146 -12.17 14.22 -17.22
CA ASN A 146 -11.88 12.83 -17.59
C ASN A 146 -11.21 12.05 -16.43
N LEU A 147 -10.22 12.64 -15.77
CA LEU A 147 -9.56 12.03 -14.62
C LEU A 147 -10.53 11.81 -13.46
N CYS A 148 -11.40 12.78 -13.18
CA CYS A 148 -12.44 12.65 -12.17
C CYS A 148 -13.37 11.46 -12.46
N GLY A 149 -13.83 11.34 -13.72
CA GLY A 149 -14.64 10.21 -14.16
C GLY A 149 -13.94 8.86 -13.99
N ILE A 150 -12.66 8.78 -14.40
CA ILE A 150 -11.85 7.55 -14.27
C ILE A 150 -11.65 7.19 -12.80
N LEU A 151 -11.31 8.15 -11.94
CA LEU A 151 -11.13 7.93 -10.51
C LEU A 151 -12.41 7.48 -9.82
N HIS A 152 -13.56 8.05 -10.17
CA HIS A 152 -14.85 7.58 -9.68
C HIS A 152 -15.13 6.13 -10.13
N SER A 153 -14.84 5.81 -11.40
CA SER A 153 -14.99 4.44 -11.91
C SER A 153 -14.09 3.46 -11.16
N ILE A 154 -12.80 3.77 -10.96
CA ILE A 154 -11.86 2.94 -10.21
C ILE A 154 -12.30 2.79 -8.74
N SER A 155 -12.77 3.88 -8.13
CA SER A 155 -13.28 3.86 -6.75
C SER A 155 -14.49 2.94 -6.61
N SER A 156 -15.42 2.98 -7.58
CA SER A 156 -16.58 2.08 -7.64
C SER A 156 -16.15 0.63 -7.75
N ILE A 157 -15.27 0.31 -8.70
CA ILE A 157 -14.75 -1.06 -8.88
C ILE A 157 -14.06 -1.56 -7.62
N THR A 158 -13.29 -0.70 -6.95
CA THR A 158 -12.61 -1.05 -5.70
C THR A 158 -13.62 -1.34 -4.57
N ALA A 159 -14.68 -0.54 -4.46
CA ALA A 159 -15.77 -0.80 -3.51
C ALA A 159 -16.49 -2.13 -3.80
N ASP A 160 -16.75 -2.43 -5.08
CA ASP A 160 -17.37 -3.68 -5.52
C ASP A 160 -16.48 -4.90 -5.25
N ASN A 161 -15.16 -4.77 -5.44
CA ASN A 161 -14.19 -5.81 -5.12
C ASN A 161 -14.20 -6.14 -3.62
N VAL A 162 -14.13 -5.12 -2.76
CA VAL A 162 -14.19 -5.30 -1.30
C VAL A 162 -15.50 -5.99 -0.90
N ASN A 163 -16.63 -5.55 -1.48
CA ASN A 163 -17.93 -6.17 -1.21
C ASN A 163 -17.99 -7.64 -1.68
N THR A 164 -17.41 -7.94 -2.84
CA THR A 164 -17.33 -9.30 -3.37
C THR A 164 -16.52 -10.22 -2.46
N TYR A 165 -15.34 -9.77 -2.00
CA TYR A 165 -14.52 -10.53 -1.05
C TYR A 165 -15.24 -10.76 0.27
N LYS A 166 -15.87 -9.72 0.82
CA LYS A 166 -16.67 -9.84 2.04
C LYS A 166 -17.75 -10.92 1.89
N ASN A 167 -18.50 -10.88 0.78
CA ASN A 167 -19.57 -11.85 0.52
C ASN A 167 -19.03 -13.27 0.32
N ALA A 168 -17.89 -13.43 -0.34
CA ALA A 168 -17.25 -14.73 -0.52
C ALA A 168 -16.83 -15.35 0.81
N VAL A 169 -16.20 -14.57 1.70
CA VAL A 169 -15.78 -15.01 3.03
C VAL A 169 -16.97 -15.39 3.90
N ILE A 170 -18.06 -14.61 3.89
CA ILE A 170 -19.29 -14.94 4.62
C ILE A 170 -19.87 -16.28 4.13
N LYS A 171 -20.03 -16.45 2.81
CA LYS A 171 -20.55 -17.70 2.23
C LYS A 171 -19.68 -18.90 2.55
N MET A 172 -18.35 -18.74 2.51
CA MET A 172 -17.41 -19.79 2.90
C MET A 172 -17.58 -20.17 4.38
N THR A 173 -17.76 -19.17 5.24
CA THR A 173 -17.97 -19.36 6.68
C THR A 173 -19.27 -20.13 6.95
N ASP A 174 -20.36 -19.76 6.28
CA ASP A 174 -21.65 -20.45 6.37
C ASP A 174 -21.56 -21.91 5.88
N ALA A 175 -20.86 -22.13 4.75
CA ALA A 175 -20.63 -23.48 4.21
C ALA A 175 -19.76 -24.34 5.15
N MET A 176 -18.75 -23.74 5.77
CA MET A 176 -17.89 -24.41 6.74
C MET A 176 -18.66 -24.79 8.01
N ASP A 177 -19.51 -23.89 8.54
CA ASP A 177 -20.39 -24.18 9.68
C ASP A 177 -21.36 -25.33 9.35
N ALA A 178 -21.97 -25.32 8.16
CA ALA A 178 -22.81 -26.40 7.70
C ALA A 178 -22.03 -27.73 7.60
N ASN A 179 -20.78 -27.71 7.12
CA ASN A 179 -19.93 -28.90 7.04
C ASN A 179 -19.59 -29.45 8.43
N ILE A 180 -19.22 -28.58 9.37
CA ILE A 180 -18.91 -28.98 10.77
C ILE A 180 -20.14 -29.64 11.39
N LYS A 181 -21.33 -29.04 11.26
CA LYS A 181 -22.60 -29.63 11.72
C LYS A 181 -22.89 -30.96 11.03
N GLY A 182 -22.62 -31.05 9.73
CA GLY A 182 -22.73 -32.27 8.94
C GLY A 182 -21.85 -33.39 9.48
N MET A 183 -20.58 -33.10 9.79
CA MET A 183 -19.65 -34.05 10.39
C MET A 183 -20.15 -34.56 11.75
N TYR A 184 -20.59 -33.67 12.65
CA TYR A 184 -21.13 -34.10 13.94
C TYR A 184 -22.38 -34.97 13.80
N THR A 185 -23.25 -34.62 12.85
CA THR A 185 -24.45 -35.41 12.54
C THR A 185 -24.08 -36.79 12.01
N LEU A 186 -23.10 -36.88 11.10
CA LEU A 186 -22.59 -38.14 10.57
C LEU A 186 -22.03 -39.02 11.68
N VAL A 187 -21.22 -38.46 12.57
CA VAL A 187 -20.63 -39.20 13.70
C VAL A 187 -21.72 -39.75 14.61
N ALA A 188 -22.73 -38.94 14.96
CA ALA A 188 -23.85 -39.40 15.78
C ALA A 188 -24.64 -40.54 15.11
N LYS A 189 -24.87 -40.44 13.79
CA LYS A 189 -25.56 -41.50 13.03
C LYS A 189 -24.73 -42.76 12.87
N ALA A 190 -23.42 -42.64 12.69
CA ALA A 190 -22.51 -43.79 12.66
C ALA A 190 -22.52 -44.53 14.01
N GLU A 191 -22.55 -43.80 15.12
CA GLU A 191 -22.68 -44.40 16.45
C GLU A 191 -24.04 -45.10 16.65
N GLU A 192 -25.14 -44.47 16.25
CA GLU A 192 -26.48 -45.07 16.28
C GLU A 192 -26.53 -46.39 15.50
N VAL A 193 -26.02 -46.41 14.27
CA VAL A 193 -25.92 -47.63 13.44
C VAL A 193 -25.06 -48.69 14.12
N SER A 194 -23.90 -48.32 14.65
CA SER A 194 -23.00 -49.23 15.37
C SER A 194 -23.70 -49.90 16.56
N GLN A 195 -24.50 -49.14 17.32
CA GLN A 195 -25.27 -49.68 18.44
C GLN A 195 -26.35 -50.67 17.97
N VAL A 196 -27.08 -50.35 16.89
CA VAL A 196 -28.12 -51.23 16.32
C VAL A 196 -27.55 -52.50 15.70
N MET A 197 -26.30 -52.47 15.20
CA MET A 197 -25.65 -53.64 14.59
C MET A 197 -25.11 -54.67 15.59
N LYS A 198 -24.96 -54.34 16.88
CA LYS A 198 -24.46 -55.26 17.93
C LYS A 198 -25.11 -56.66 17.92
N PRO A 199 -26.45 -56.82 17.88
CA PRO A 199 -27.10 -58.14 17.86
C PRO A 199 -26.93 -58.92 16.55
N VAL A 200 -26.57 -58.27 15.44
CA VAL A 200 -26.45 -58.92 14.11
C VAL A 200 -25.35 -59.98 14.13
N ALA A 201 -24.21 -59.71 14.78
CA ALA A 201 -23.13 -60.68 14.93
C ALA A 201 -23.58 -61.94 15.68
N ALA A 202 -24.38 -61.76 16.73
CA ALA A 202 -24.94 -62.88 17.49
C ALA A 202 -25.95 -63.70 16.66
N HIS A 203 -26.78 -63.03 15.84
CA HIS A 203 -27.67 -63.70 14.90
C HIS A 203 -26.89 -64.49 13.85
N ALA A 204 -25.82 -63.92 13.29
CA ALA A 204 -24.96 -64.60 12.33
C ALA A 204 -24.31 -65.86 12.92
N ALA A 205 -23.85 -65.80 14.18
CA ALA A 205 -23.31 -66.96 14.88
C ALA A 205 -24.36 -68.07 15.07
N ARG A 206 -25.58 -67.71 15.50
CA ARG A 206 -26.68 -68.68 15.65
C ARG A 206 -27.05 -69.35 14.33
N ILE A 207 -27.10 -68.61 13.24
CA ILE A 207 -27.37 -69.15 11.90
C ILE A 207 -26.28 -70.15 11.49
N LYS A 208 -25.00 -69.81 11.70
CA LYS A 208 -23.89 -70.72 11.41
C LYS A 208 -23.99 -72.02 12.19
N GLU A 209 -24.37 -71.95 13.47
CA GLU A 209 -24.53 -73.15 14.30
C GLU A 209 -25.72 -74.01 13.84
N ILE A 210 -26.86 -73.40 13.51
CA ILE A 210 -28.00 -74.13 12.93
C ILE A 210 -27.57 -74.84 11.66
N LYS A 211 -26.85 -74.16 10.76
CA LYS A 211 -26.32 -74.78 9.55
C LYS A 211 -25.40 -75.97 9.87
N ARG A 212 -24.46 -75.82 10.81
CA ARG A 212 -23.55 -76.91 11.23
C ARG A 212 -24.31 -78.13 11.75
N LEU A 213 -25.38 -77.90 12.51
CA LEU A 213 -26.24 -78.96 13.00
C LEU A 213 -26.99 -79.64 11.87
N VAL A 214 -27.55 -78.88 10.93
CA VAL A 214 -28.23 -79.43 9.74
C VAL A 214 -27.26 -80.25 8.88
N ASP A 215 -26.04 -79.78 8.66
CA ASP A 215 -25.03 -80.49 7.85
C ASP A 215 -24.53 -81.80 8.49
N LEU A 216 -24.79 -82.02 9.78
CA LEU A 216 -24.40 -83.24 10.51
C LEU A 216 -25.45 -84.37 10.41
N PHE A 217 -26.70 -84.03 10.08
CA PHE A 217 -27.81 -84.97 9.94
C PHE A 217 -28.08 -85.31 8.47
#